data_AF-A0A4V3C784-F1
#
_entry.id   AF-A0A4V3C784-F1
#
_cell.length_a   1.000
_cell.length_b   1.000
_cell.length_c   1.000
_cell.angle_alpha   90.00
_cell.angle_beta   90.00
_cell.angle_gamma   90.00
#
_symmetry.space_group_name_H-M   'P 1'
#
loop_
_entity.id
_entity.type
_entity.pdbx_description
1 polymer ?
#
loop_
_entity_poly.entity_id
_entity_poly.type
_entity_poly.pdbx_seq_one_letter_code
_entity_poly.pdbx_strand_id
1 'polypeptide(L)' 'MTRTWHNLNNRTRTTLTVLAMAELTCTAIAAIDLARRSPSQVRGAKAAWWPVLFVQPIGAPAYLLWGRRP' A
#
# COMPACT_ATOMS: atom_id res chain seq x y z
N MET A 1 -28.77 1.17 -10.25
CA MET A 1 -28.39 2.26 -9.32
C MET A 1 -26.91 2.54 -9.46
N THR A 2 -26.54 3.53 -10.27
CA THR A 2 -25.14 3.97 -10.41
C THR A 2 -24.85 4.98 -9.29
N ARG A 3 -24.00 4.60 -8.32
CA ARG A 3 -23.48 5.55 -7.33
C ARG A 3 -22.50 6.48 -8.05
N THR A 4 -23.00 7.63 -8.51
CA THR A 4 -22.17 8.67 -9.11
C THR A 4 -21.42 9.43 -8.01
N TRP A 5 -20.17 9.79 -8.26
CA TRP A 5 -19.32 10.53 -7.32
C TRP A 5 -20.00 11.77 -6.71
N HIS A 6 -20.83 12.47 -7.50
CA HIS A 6 -21.62 13.63 -7.09
C HIS A 6 -22.75 13.33 -6.08
N ASN A 7 -23.19 12.08 -5.98
CA ASN A 7 -24.25 11.65 -5.07
C ASN A 7 -23.70 11.08 -3.74
N LEU A 8 -22.37 10.99 -3.58
CA LEU A 8 -21.75 10.54 -2.34
C LEU A 8 -21.86 11.63 -1.27
N ASN A 9 -22.23 11.22 -0.05
CA ASN A 9 -22.20 12.08 1.11
C ASN A 9 -20.78 12.66 1.30
N ASN A 10 -20.67 13.93 1.71
CA ASN A 10 -19.38 14.61 1.87
C ASN A 10 -18.39 13.82 2.75
N ARG A 11 -18.90 13.20 3.83
CA ARG A 11 -18.09 12.36 4.72
C ARG A 11 -17.49 11.15 3.98
N THR A 12 -18.29 10.44 3.18
CA THR A 12 -17.85 9.28 2.41
C THR A 12 -16.80 9.68 1.38
N ARG A 13 -17.00 10.80 0.69
CA ARG A 13 -16.01 11.33 -0.26
C ARG A 13 -14.69 11.64 0.44
N THR A 14 -14.72 12.34 1.57
CA THR A 14 -13.52 12.65 2.36
C THR A 14 -12.82 11.37 2.84
N THR A 15 -13.55 10.40 3.38
CA THR A 15 -12.97 9.12 3.82
C THR A 15 -12.26 8.40 2.67
N LEU A 16 -12.89 8.31 1.50
CA LEU A 16 -12.29 7.68 0.33
C LEU A 16 -11.03 8.42 -0.13
N THR A 17 -11.05 9.75 -0.17
CA THR A 17 -9.88 10.54 -0.53
C THR A 17 -8.73 10.35 0.46
N VAL A 18 -9.01 10.37 1.77
CA VAL A 18 -7.99 10.15 2.80
C VAL A 18 -7.41 8.74 2.70
N LEU A 19 -8.27 7.73 2.52
CA LEU A 19 -7.83 6.34 2.38
C LEU A 19 -6.93 6.15 1.15
N ALA A 20 -7.33 6.72 0.00
CA ALA A 20 -6.53 6.67 -1.22
C ALA A 20 -5.16 7.34 -1.04
N MET A 21 -5.10 8.49 -0.37
CA MET A 21 -3.83 9.18 -0.09
C MET A 21 -2.94 8.40 0.88
N ALA A 22 -3.55 7.78 1.90
CA ALA A 22 -2.83 6.93 2.84
C ALA A 22 -2.25 5.70 2.14
N GLU A 23 -3.02 5.06 1.26
CA GLU A 23 -2.61 3.90 0.47
C GLU A 23 -1.49 4.24 -0.53
N LEU A 24 -1.59 5.37 -1.23
CA LEU A 24 -0.54 5.88 -2.12
C LEU A 24 0.76 6.12 -1.35
N THR A 25 0.67 6.79 -0.20
CA THR A 25 1.83 7.07 0.66
C THR A 25 2.45 5.78 1.19
N CYS A 26 1.63 4.83 1.64
CA CYS A 26 2.06 3.52 2.13
C CYS A 26 2.77 2.72 1.02
N THR A 27 2.19 2.69 -0.18
CA THR A 27 2.76 2.02 -1.35
C THR A 27 4.10 2.65 -1.76
N ALA A 28 4.19 3.99 -1.78
CA ALA A 28 5.43 4.69 -2.08
C ALA A 28 6.54 4.37 -1.07
N ILE A 29 6.22 4.40 0.23
CA ILE A 29 7.17 4.04 1.30
C ILE A 29 7.60 2.59 1.14
N ALA A 30 6.67 1.66 0.94
CA ALA A 30 6.97 0.25 0.72
C ALA A 30 7.88 0.03 -0.49
N ALA A 31 7.62 0.71 -1.61
CA ALA A 31 8.42 0.60 -2.82
C ALA A 31 9.83 1.17 -2.64
N ILE A 32 9.96 2.33 -1.99
CA ILE A 32 11.26 2.95 -1.70
C ILE A 32 12.06 2.08 -0.72
N ASP A 33 11.41 1.59 0.33
CA ASP A 33 12.04 0.72 1.34
C ASP A 33 12.49 -0.60 0.71
N LEU A 34 11.66 -1.23 -0.11
CA LEU A 34 12.02 -2.43 -0.85
C LEU A 34 13.15 -2.16 -1.84
N ALA A 35 13.11 -1.06 -2.59
CA ALA A 35 14.18 -0.73 -3.53
C ALA A 35 15.53 -0.56 -2.80
N ARG A 36 15.54 0.19 -1.68
CA ARG A 36 16.76 0.55 -0.95
C ARG A 36 17.31 -0.55 -0.03
N ARG A 37 16.47 -1.40 0.57
CA ARG A 37 16.94 -2.47 1.48
C ARG A 37 17.75 -3.52 0.76
N SER A 38 18.82 -3.98 1.42
CA SER A 38 19.56 -5.15 0.96
C SER A 38 18.69 -6.41 1.08
N PRO A 39 18.79 -7.40 0.16
CA PRO A 39 18.00 -8.63 0.23
C PRO A 39 18.10 -9.38 1.56
N SER A 40 19.22 -9.24 2.29
CA SER A 40 19.42 -9.85 3.61
C SER A 40 18.51 -9.28 4.70
N GLN A 41 18.02 -8.04 4.54
CA GLN A 41 17.16 -7.33 5.49
C GLN A 41 15.66 -7.50 5.20
N VAL A 42 15.32 -8.31 4.19
CA VAL A 42 13.95 -8.64 3.82
C VAL A 42 13.68 -10.10 4.17
N ARG A 43 12.49 -10.39 4.70
CA ARG A 43 12.08 -11.77 5.00
C ARG A 43 11.77 -12.49 3.68
N GLY A 44 12.62 -13.43 3.29
CA GLY A 44 12.44 -14.21 2.06
C GLY A 44 13.03 -13.52 0.81
N ALA A 45 12.59 -13.94 -0.38
CA ALA A 45 13.09 -13.40 -1.63
C ALA A 45 12.60 -11.96 -1.83
N LYS A 46 13.53 -11.00 -1.89
CA LYS A 46 13.26 -9.57 -2.16
C LYS A 46 12.34 -9.38 -3.38
N ALA A 47 12.57 -10.15 -4.45
CA ALA A 47 11.78 -10.09 -5.68
C ALA A 47 10.32 -10.51 -5.49
N ALA A 48 10.04 -11.44 -4.56
CA ALA A 48 8.68 -11.91 -4.30
C ALA A 48 7.79 -10.86 -3.62
N TRP A 49 8.39 -9.83 -3.00
CA TRP A 49 7.63 -8.75 -2.39
C TRP A 49 7.11 -7.73 -3.40
N TRP A 50 7.77 -7.55 -4.55
CA TRP A 50 7.28 -6.66 -5.61
C TRP A 50 5.84 -6.93 -6.05
N PRO A 51 5.44 -8.16 -6.43
CA PRO A 51 4.05 -8.45 -6.79
C PRO A 51 3.08 -8.27 -5.62
N VAL A 52 3.54 -8.47 -4.38
CA VAL A 52 2.70 -8.26 -3.18
C VAL A 52 2.27 -6.79 -3.06
N LEU A 53 3.14 -5.83 -3.38
CA LEU A 53 2.78 -4.40 -3.35
C LEU A 53 1.61 -4.04 -4.30
N PHE A 54 1.37 -4.82 -5.36
CA PHE A 54 0.27 -4.59 -6.30
C PHE A 54 -1.08 -5.15 -5.81
N VAL A 55 -1.10 -5.90 -4.71
CA VAL A 55 -2.34 -6.41 -4.10
C VAL A 55 -2.98 -5.31 -3.27
N GLN A 56 -3.63 -4.36 -3.93
CA GLN A 56 -4.26 -3.22 -3.25
C GLN A 56 -5.55 -3.63 -2.50
N PRO A 57 -5.79 -3.14 -1.28
CA PRO A 57 -4.99 -2.18 -0.49
C PRO A 57 -4.04 -2.83 0.54
N ILE A 58 -3.92 -4.15 0.56
CA ILE A 58 -3.31 -4.91 1.66
C ILE A 58 -1.80 -5.12 1.46
N GLY A 59 -1.34 -5.06 0.21
CA GLY A 59 0.01 -5.41 -0.22
C GLY A 59 1.12 -4.61 0.44
N ALA A 60 1.04 -3.28 0.33
CA ALA A 60 2.03 -2.38 0.93
C ALA A 60 2.05 -2.46 2.47
N PRO A 61 0.90 -2.44 3.18
CA PRO A 61 0.87 -2.70 4.62
C PRO A 61 1.49 -4.05 5.00
N ALA A 62 1.21 -5.12 4.25
CA ALA A 62 1.74 -6.44 4.54
C ALA A 62 3.27 -6.49 4.42
N TYR A 63 3.85 -5.85 3.41
CA TYR A 63 5.31 -5.71 3.28
C TYR A 63 5.91 -4.93 4.46
N LEU A 64 5.31 -3.79 4.81
CA LEU A 64 5.83 -2.95 5.89
C LEU A 64 5.72 -3.65 7.25
N LEU A 65 4.69 -4.46 7.51
CA LEU A 65 4.52 -5.14 8.79
C LEU A 65 5.30 -6.45 8.88
N TRP A 66 5.32 -7.26 7.81
CA TRP A 66 5.87 -8.62 7.84
C TRP A 66 7.08 -8.84 6.94
N GLY A 67 7.26 -8.04 5.89
CA GLY A 67 8.36 -8.19 4.93
C GLY A 67 9.71 -7.69 5.43
N ARG A 68 9.72 -6.77 6.40
CA ARG A 68 10.95 -6.23 6.99
C ARG A 68 11.52 -7.18 8.04
N ARG A 69 12.84 -7.43 8.00
CA ARG A 69 13.57 -8.01 9.15
C ARG A 69 13.96 -6.87 10.09
N PRO A 70 13.84 -7.07 11.43
CA PRO A 70 14.38 -6.13 12.41
C PRO A 70 15.89 -5.97 12.25
#